data_AF-A0A8K0Y5K5-F1
#
_entry.id   AF-A0A8K0Y5K5-F1
#
_cell.length_a   1.000
_cell.length_b   1.000
_cell.length_c   1.000
_cell.angle_alpha   90.00
_cell.angle_beta   90.00
_cell.angle_gamma   90.00
#
_symmetry.space_group_name_H-M   'P 1'
#
loop_
_entity.id
_entity.type
_entity.pdbx_description
1 polymer ?
#
loop_
_entity_poly.entity_id
_entity_poly.type
_entity_poly.pdbx_seq_one_letter_code
_entity_poly.pdbx_strand_id
1 'polypeptide(L)'
;MDKMDKEILNEIQWTFPLVPRPYSDIAKKFQISDEDLMQRLRALKEAGIVRQLSAIFDTRRLGYKSALVAMAIDADKLDNIANQVNKHPRRQPQL
;
A
#
# COMPACT_ATOMS: atom_id res chain seq x y z
N MET A 1 5.61 -3.75 -18.65
CA MET A 1 5.40 -2.39 -18.14
C MET A 1 6.17 -1.43 -19.01
N ASP A 2 5.46 -0.53 -19.69
CA ASP A 2 6.07 0.46 -20.58
C ASP A 2 6.43 1.76 -19.81
N LYS A 3 6.89 2.79 -20.54
CA LYS A 3 7.26 4.09 -19.92
C LYS A 3 6.04 4.81 -19.35
N MET A 4 4.89 4.73 -20.02
CA MET A 4 3.64 5.38 -19.60
C MET A 4 3.14 4.79 -18.28
N ASP A 5 3.16 3.47 -18.15
CA ASP A 5 2.78 2.78 -16.91
C ASP A 5 3.60 3.27 -15.71
N LYS A 6 4.91 3.47 -15.89
CA LYS A 6 5.80 4.00 -14.84
C LYS A 6 5.42 5.43 -14.44
N GLU A 7 5.12 6.28 -15.42
CA GLU A 7 4.74 7.67 -15.16
C GLU A 7 3.37 7.75 -14.46
N ILE A 8 2.40 6.93 -14.87
CA ILE A 8 1.11 6.80 -14.19
C ILE A 8 1.28 6.33 -12.74
N LEU A 9 2.13 5.32 -12.50
CA LEU A 9 2.40 4.84 -11.14
C LEU A 9 3.06 5.91 -10.28
N ASN A 10 4.02 6.66 -10.83
CA ASN A 10 4.64 7.77 -10.11
C ASN A 10 3.61 8.84 -9.75
N GLU A 11 2.72 9.19 -10.67
CA GLU A 11 1.67 10.18 -10.40
C GLU A 11 0.76 9.73 -9.27
N ILE A 12 0.31 8.47 -9.31
CA ILE A 12 -0.57 7.90 -8.30
C ILE A 12 0.09 7.81 -6.92
N GLN A 13 1.40 7.55 -6.87
CA GLN A 13 2.13 7.46 -5.60
C GLN A 13 2.29 8.82 -4.90
N TRP A 14 2.52 9.88 -5.67
CA TRP A 14 2.88 11.20 -5.12
C TRP A 14 1.72 12.19 -5.10
N THR A 15 0.87 12.16 -6.11
CA THR A 15 -0.07 13.26 -6.43
C THR A 15 -1.46 12.72 -6.73
N PHE A 16 -1.91 11.71 -5.97
CA PHE A 16 -3.26 11.17 -6.16
C PHE A 16 -4.31 12.29 -5.92
N PRO A 17 -5.09 12.69 -6.94
CA PRO A 17 -5.96 13.84 -6.83
C PRO A 17 -7.17 13.54 -5.94
N LEU A 18 -7.53 14.49 -5.05
CA LEU A 18 -8.67 14.37 -4.13
C LEU A 18 -9.92 15.02 -4.72
N VAL A 19 -10.35 14.53 -5.88
CA VAL A 19 -11.52 15.00 -6.63
C VAL A 19 -12.55 13.88 -6.77
N PRO A 20 -13.81 14.16 -7.16
CA PRO A 20 -14.84 13.13 -7.30
C PRO A 20 -14.51 12.01 -8.30
N ARG A 21 -13.72 12.30 -9.34
CA ARG A 21 -13.31 11.34 -10.37
C ARG A 21 -11.79 11.38 -10.57
N PRO A 22 -11.01 10.83 -9.63
CA PRO A 22 -9.56 10.98 -9.64
C PRO A 22 -8.90 10.28 -10.83
N TYR A 23 -9.39 9.10 -11.21
CA TYR A 23 -8.90 8.37 -12.37
C TYR A 23 -9.16 9.11 -13.67
N SER A 24 -10.31 9.77 -13.82
CA SER A 24 -10.59 10.57 -15.02
C SER A 24 -9.64 11.77 -15.16
N ASP A 25 -9.28 12.41 -14.05
CA ASP A 25 -8.30 13.51 -14.08
C ASP A 25 -6.88 13.02 -14.38
N ILE A 26 -6.50 11.85 -13.86
CA ILE A 26 -5.24 11.19 -14.24
C ILE A 26 -5.24 10.81 -15.72
N ALA A 27 -6.31 10.22 -16.23
CA ALA A 27 -6.44 9.80 -17.63
C ALA A 27 -6.29 11.00 -18.58
N LYS A 28 -6.95 12.13 -18.26
CA LYS A 28 -6.79 13.40 -18.97
C LYS A 28 -5.34 13.90 -18.96
N LYS A 29 -4.65 13.83 -17.81
CA LYS A 29 -3.24 14.26 -17.69
C LYS A 29 -2.32 13.47 -18.63
N PHE A 30 -2.58 12.17 -18.78
CA PHE A 30 -1.82 11.28 -19.66
C PHE A 30 -2.39 11.15 -21.07
N GLN A 31 -3.45 11.90 -21.40
CA GLN A 31 -4.12 11.89 -22.71
C GLN A 31 -4.58 10.50 -23.16
N ILE A 32 -5.09 9.70 -22.22
CA ILE A 32 -5.65 8.36 -22.46
C ILE A 32 -7.10 8.31 -22.03
N SER A 33 -7.83 7.27 -22.47
CA SER A 33 -9.18 7.03 -21.98
C SER A 33 -9.17 6.51 -20.54
N ASP A 34 -10.28 6.74 -19.82
CA ASP A 34 -10.48 6.17 -18.48
C ASP A 34 -10.39 4.64 -18.51
N GLU A 35 -10.87 4.02 -19.60
CA GLU A 35 -10.84 2.57 -19.82
C GLU A 35 -9.41 2.05 -19.97
N ASP A 36 -8.58 2.72 -20.78
CA ASP A 36 -7.16 2.38 -20.95
C ASP A 36 -6.39 2.50 -19.63
N LEU A 37 -6.62 3.59 -18.88
CA LEU A 37 -6.00 3.79 -17.57
C LEU A 37 -6.36 2.64 -16.63
N MET A 38 -7.65 2.29 -16.54
CA MET A 38 -8.12 1.23 -15.67
C MET A 38 -7.60 -0.15 -16.09
N GLN A 39 -7.51 -0.43 -17.39
CA GLN A 39 -6.94 -1.67 -17.90
C GLN A 39 -5.46 -1.80 -17.54
N ARG A 40 -4.68 -0.73 -17.68
CA ARG A 40 -3.26 -0.69 -17.27
C ARG A 40 -3.11 -0.93 -15.78
N LEU A 41 -3.87 -0.23 -14.94
CA LEU A 41 -3.82 -0.41 -13.49
C LEU A 41 -4.18 -1.83 -13.06
N ARG A 42 -5.17 -2.46 -13.71
CA ARG A 42 -5.54 -3.85 -13.44
C ARG A 42 -4.41 -4.81 -13.83
N ALA A 43 -3.82 -4.66 -15.02
CA ALA A 43 -2.72 -5.50 -15.46
C ALA A 43 -1.50 -5.39 -14.52
N LEU A 44 -1.20 -4.18 -14.02
CA LEU A 44 -0.10 -3.96 -13.06
C LEU A 44 -0.39 -4.59 -11.69
N LYS A 45 -1.65 -4.62 -11.27
CA LYS A 45 -2.08 -5.30 -10.05
C LYS A 45 -1.99 -6.83 -10.19
N GLU A 46 -2.46 -7.37 -11.31
CA GLU A 46 -2.40 -8.81 -11.61
C GLU A 46 -0.96 -9.32 -11.75
N ALA A 47 -0.07 -8.50 -12.32
CA ALA A 47 1.36 -8.80 -12.40
C ALA A 47 2.09 -8.70 -11.04
N GLY A 48 1.40 -8.32 -9.96
CA GLY A 48 2.00 -8.17 -8.62
C GLY A 48 2.90 -6.95 -8.46
N ILE A 49 2.95 -6.04 -9.45
CA ILE A 49 3.74 -4.80 -9.40
C ILE A 49 3.09 -3.82 -8.40
N VAL A 50 1.76 -3.73 -8.42
CA VAL A 50 0.99 -2.95 -7.45
C VAL A 50 0.41 -3.89 -6.40
N ARG A 51 0.96 -3.89 -5.19
CA ARG A 51 0.45 -4.72 -4.07
C ARG A 51 -0.85 -4.18 -3.50
N GLN A 52 -0.91 -2.87 -3.24
CA GLN A 52 -2.08 -2.23 -2.65
C GLN A 52 -2.13 -0.74 -3.02
N LEU A 53 -3.34 -0.25 -3.28
CA LEU A 53 -3.64 1.17 -3.47
C LEU A 53 -4.66 1.57 -2.39
N SER A 54 -4.20 2.28 -1.37
CA SER A 54 -4.99 2.61 -0.19
C SER A 54 -4.57 3.95 0.40
N ALA A 55 -5.49 4.60 1.12
CA ALA A 55 -5.16 5.77 1.92
C ALA A 55 -4.15 5.39 3.01
N ILE A 56 -3.12 6.22 3.18
CA ILE A 56 -2.18 6.13 4.29
C ILE A 56 -2.62 7.13 5.34
N PHE A 57 -2.94 6.64 6.53
CA PHE A 57 -3.31 7.49 7.66
C PHE A 57 -2.10 7.73 8.55
N ASP A 58 -1.88 8.98 8.93
CA ASP A 58 -0.90 9.32 9.97
C ASP A 58 -1.45 8.89 11.34
N THR A 59 -1.01 7.71 11.78
CA THR A 59 -1.42 7.12 13.07
C THR A 59 -1.10 8.02 14.26
N ARG A 60 -0.06 8.87 14.18
CA ARG A 60 0.29 9.81 15.25
C ARG A 60 -0.76 10.90 15.40
N ARG A 61 -1.26 11.43 14.28
CA ARG A 61 -2.35 12.42 14.28
C ARG A 61 -3.68 11.85 14.76
N LEU A 62 -3.86 10.53 14.65
CA LEU A 62 -5.02 9.81 15.14
C LEU A 62 -4.90 9.40 16.63
N GLY A 63 -3.85 9.86 17.35
CA GLY A 63 -3.66 9.60 18.77
C GLY A 63 -3.09 8.20 19.10
N TYR A 64 -2.72 7.41 18.09
CA TYR A 64 -2.08 6.12 18.31
C TYR A 64 -0.61 6.30 18.71
N LYS A 65 -0.19 5.56 19.73
CA LYS A 65 1.21 5.45 20.14
C LYS A 65 1.74 4.08 19.72
N SER A 66 2.78 4.06 18.91
CA SER A 66 3.51 2.83 18.57
C SER A 66 4.77 2.73 19.43
N ALA A 67 5.18 1.49 19.73
CA ALA A 67 6.44 1.19 20.39
C ALA A 67 7.10 0.02 19.67
N LEU A 68 8.42 0.09 19.50
CA LEU A 68 9.21 -1.04 19.02
C LEU A 68 9.70 -1.83 20.25
N VAL A 69 9.39 -3.11 20.30
CA VAL A 69 9.77 -4.00 21.40
C VAL A 69 10.59 -5.15 20.84
N ALA A 70 11.77 -5.38 21.42
CA ALA A 70 12.63 -6.52 21.12
C ALA A 70 12.70 -7.45 22.34
N MET A 71 12.68 -8.76 22.10
CA MET A 71 12.75 -9.78 23.15
C MET A 71 13.85 -10.79 22.78
N ALA A 72 14.72 -11.11 23.73
CA ALA A 72 15.66 -12.23 23.60
C ALA A 72 14.93 -13.52 23.99
N ILE A 73 14.87 -14.48 23.08
CA ILE A 73 14.11 -15.72 23.24
C ILE A 73 15.00 -16.91 22.88
N ASP A 74 14.98 -17.94 23.71
CA ASP A 74 15.63 -19.22 23.41
C ASP A 74 15.03 -19.84 22.14
N ALA A 75 15.86 -20.46 21.29
CA ALA A 75 15.44 -20.93 19.96
C ALA A 75 14.27 -21.94 20.01
N ASP A 76 14.18 -22.75 21.06
CA ASP A 76 13.12 -23.75 21.28
C ASP A 76 11.76 -23.13 21.59
N LYS A 77 11.72 -21.86 22.02
CA LYS A 77 10.51 -21.13 22.40
C LYS A 77 10.05 -20.11 21.37
N LEU A 78 10.85 -19.87 20.34
CA LEU A 78 10.64 -18.80 19.36
C LEU A 78 9.28 -18.89 18.68
N ASP A 79 8.91 -20.06 18.15
CA ASP A 79 7.64 -20.25 17.43
C ASP A 79 6.42 -20.08 18.34
N ASN A 80 6.49 -20.59 19.58
CA ASN A 80 5.39 -20.47 20.54
C ASN A 80 5.16 -19.00 20.93
N ILE A 81 6.23 -18.28 21.26
CA ILE A 81 6.14 -16.87 21.64
C ILE A 81 5.71 -16.01 20.44
N ALA A 82 6.26 -16.24 19.24
CA ALA A 82 5.84 -15.55 18.03
C ALA A 82 4.34 -15.72 17.76
N ASN A 83 3.82 -16.94 17.91
CA ASN A 83 2.39 -17.22 17.75
C ASN A 83 1.52 -16.49 18.79
N GLN A 84 1.98 -16.36 20.04
CA GLN A 84 1.26 -15.57 21.04
C GLN A 84 1.24 -14.08 20.69
N VAL A 85 2.40 -13.52 20.29
CA VAL A 85 2.50 -12.11 19.86
C VAL A 85 1.62 -11.84 18.64
N ASN A 86 1.55 -12.78 17.70
CA ASN A 86 0.73 -12.68 16.48
C ASN A 86 -0.77 -12.64 16.74
N LYS A 87 -1.25 -13.17 17.88
CA LYS A 87 -2.67 -13.08 18.29
C LYS A 87 -3.06 -11.68 18.78
N HIS A 88 -2.10 -10.81 19.08
CA HIS A 88 -2.40 -9.51 19.65
C HIS A 88 -2.89 -8.53 18.56
N PRO A 89 -4.12 -7.98 18.68
CA PRO A 89 -4.78 -7.24 17.60
C PRO A 89 -4.14 -5.89 17.26
N ARG A 90 -3.28 -5.36 18.15
CA ARG A 90 -2.54 -4.10 17.93
C ARG A 90 -1.14 -4.29 17.35
N ARG A 91 -0.73 -5.52 17.03
CA ARG A 91 0.54 -5.79 16.36
C ARG A 91 0.43 -5.36 14.89
N GLN A 92 1.40 -4.60 14.39
CA GLN A 92 1.53 -4.44 12.95
C GLN A 92 2.01 -5.76 12.33
N PRO A 93 1.35 -6.28 11.28
CA PRO A 93 1.82 -7.47 10.58
C PRO A 93 3.24 -7.26 10.07
N GLN A 94 4.15 -8.18 10.37
CA GLN A 94 5.44 -8.24 9.69
C GLN A 94 5.18 -8.80 8.28
N LEU A 95 5.58 -8.01 7.27
CA LEU A 95 5.50 -8.34 5.83
C LEU A 95 6.36 -9.55 5.46
#